data_AF-A0A7S4QFG0-F1
#
_entry.id   AF-A0A7S4QFG0-F1
#
_cell.length_a   1.000
_cell.length_b   1.000
_cell.length_c   1.000
_cell.angle_alpha   90.00
_cell.angle_beta   90.00
_cell.angle_gamma   90.00
#
_symmetry.space_group_name_H-M   'P 1'
#
loop_
_entity.id
_entity.type
_entity.pdbx_description
1 polymer ?
#
loop_
_entity_poly.entity_id
_entity_poly.type
_entity_poly.pdbx_seq_one_letter_code
_entity_poly.pdbx_strand_id
1 'polypeptide(L)'
;MERSCPFEDLGCLFKWCHLPQMPQVEANVDMKFDVRTTPDGKARGTHAKFANLASYVVAAEVDGAEGLLAAIAAFADSGALGGLKSYLKIAGSRADKLMEAVRSRPARGAEVAVEYGAFIGTTAVRLADCASEGAAREGAPQQRTVQVVSFEVEPVHVILARWVIDLAGLSWAAEVWPGIGNDVARRVGDEFGQLSWRIVFFDHRGTKYHEDLAQLEWLQLLAPQAAVIADNVLRPGAPQFLWHVHASAAYESVNWAFMDNTPFPGEDWLTVATHSGSPEWRRSWPPPSLERLSWDSDRWRRKSQEGGLRASDWSAFANHAAEELAQCGIEAQPWFDPNAPPQEEDAAGPAPEAAEAEGAWPEEPFQEPRESAVADGDPGAGELGQAAADVDAGAGEEGFRDGAREEEAGFVDSGDVGADAAEGFGSADEAGGEGEWG
;
A
#
# COMPACT_ATOMS: atom_id res chain seq x y z
N MET A 1 -4.79 -36.07 -1.55
CA MET A 1 -5.40 -35.46 -0.34
C MET A 1 -4.66 -35.99 0.87
N GLU A 2 -3.46 -35.44 1.13
CA GLU A 2 -2.79 -35.63 2.42
C GLU A 2 -3.40 -34.64 3.42
N ARG A 3 -3.68 -35.15 4.61
CA ARG A 3 -4.57 -34.55 5.60
C ARG A 3 -3.92 -33.30 6.19
N SER A 4 -4.68 -32.21 6.19
CA SER A 4 -4.46 -31.04 7.03
C SER A 4 -4.21 -31.48 8.47
N CYS A 5 -3.18 -30.90 9.10
CA CYS A 5 -2.77 -31.15 10.48
C CYS A 5 -4.00 -31.14 11.42
N PRO A 6 -4.29 -32.23 12.17
CA PRO A 6 -5.40 -32.24 13.12
C PRO A 6 -5.21 -31.18 14.21
N PHE A 7 -6.32 -30.59 14.67
CA PHE A 7 -6.37 -29.52 15.69
C PHE A 7 -5.58 -29.84 16.97
N GLU A 8 -5.35 -31.12 17.25
CA GLU A 8 -4.55 -31.61 18.38
C GLU A 8 -3.06 -31.27 18.25
N ASP A 9 -2.52 -31.15 17.04
CA ASP A 9 -1.13 -30.77 16.77
C ASP A 9 -0.86 -29.27 17.01
N LEU A 10 -1.92 -28.44 16.96
CA LEU A 10 -1.86 -27.02 17.38
C LEU A 10 -1.80 -26.87 18.91
N GLY A 11 -2.07 -27.94 19.67
CA GLY A 11 -2.01 -27.94 21.13
C GLY A 11 -0.62 -27.57 21.68
N CYS A 12 0.45 -27.87 20.94
CA CYS A 12 1.80 -27.45 21.27
C CYS A 12 2.00 -25.93 21.11
N LEU A 13 1.36 -25.32 20.10
CA LEU A 13 1.38 -23.88 19.85
C LEU A 13 0.62 -23.11 20.95
N PHE A 14 -0.54 -23.63 21.37
CA PHE A 14 -1.31 -23.03 22.47
C PHE A 14 -0.66 -23.22 23.84
N LYS A 15 0.01 -24.36 24.07
CA LYS A 15 0.85 -24.56 25.27
C LYS A 15 2.02 -23.58 25.32
N TRP A 16 2.62 -23.24 24.18
CA TRP A 16 3.68 -22.21 24.12
C TRP A 16 3.16 -20.84 24.58
N CYS A 17 1.95 -20.46 24.18
CA CYS A 17 1.32 -19.21 24.63
C CYS A 17 0.92 -19.19 26.12
N HIS A 18 0.91 -20.34 26.82
CA HIS A 18 0.44 -20.48 28.21
C HIS A 18 1.52 -20.89 29.21
N LEU A 19 2.81 -20.95 28.81
CA LEU A 19 3.88 -21.23 29.76
C LEU A 19 4.10 -20.02 30.70
N PRO A 20 4.11 -20.21 32.03
CA PRO A 20 4.47 -19.16 33.00
C PRO A 20 5.98 -18.85 33.02
N GLN A 21 6.76 -19.51 32.16
CA GLN A 21 8.16 -19.21 31.94
C GLN A 21 8.31 -18.73 30.51
N MET A 22 8.54 -17.42 30.35
CA MET A 22 9.05 -16.89 29.10
C MET A 22 10.32 -17.69 28.75
N PRO A 23 10.46 -18.20 27.51
CA PRO A 23 11.75 -18.72 27.08
C PRO A 23 12.78 -17.62 27.36
N GLN A 24 13.90 -18.00 27.98
CA GLN A 24 15.03 -17.09 28.11
C GLN A 24 15.36 -16.62 26.71
N VAL A 25 15.00 -15.38 26.41
CA VAL A 25 15.28 -14.73 25.14
C VAL A 25 16.79 -14.74 25.03
N GLU A 26 17.34 -15.62 24.18
CA GLU A 26 18.70 -15.44 23.69
C GLU A 26 18.80 -13.98 23.25
N ALA A 27 19.79 -13.27 23.76
CA ALA A 27 19.83 -11.82 23.91
C ALA A 27 19.85 -10.98 22.61
N ASN A 28 19.34 -11.51 21.49
CA ASN A 28 19.33 -10.86 20.19
C ASN A 28 17.98 -10.89 19.46
N VAL A 29 16.87 -11.24 20.12
CA VAL A 29 15.52 -11.01 19.56
C VAL A 29 14.81 -9.94 20.39
N ASP A 30 15.04 -8.68 20.03
CA ASP A 30 14.34 -7.53 20.57
C ASP A 30 12.91 -7.50 20.00
N MET A 31 11.93 -8.01 20.75
CA MET A 31 10.53 -7.80 20.41
C MET A 31 10.19 -6.33 20.63
N LYS A 32 10.14 -5.57 19.53
CA LYS A 32 9.96 -4.11 19.49
C LYS A 32 8.58 -3.60 19.94
N PHE A 33 7.83 -4.30 20.79
CA PHE A 33 6.65 -3.68 21.41
C PHE A 33 7.09 -2.84 22.61
N ASP A 34 7.65 -1.67 22.33
CA ASP A 34 8.16 -0.75 23.33
C ASP A 34 7.21 0.44 23.49
N VAL A 35 6.41 0.40 24.56
CA VAL A 35 5.70 1.58 25.08
C VAL A 35 6.05 1.69 26.56
N ARG A 36 6.85 2.70 26.90
CA ARG A 36 7.27 3.01 28.27
C ARG A 36 6.69 4.37 28.67
N THR A 37 6.12 4.43 29.86
CA THR A 37 5.71 5.71 30.45
C THR A 37 6.91 6.32 31.18
N THR A 38 7.36 7.48 30.75
CA THR A 38 8.43 8.22 31.43
C THR A 38 7.93 8.85 32.74
N PRO A 39 8.82 9.25 33.68
CA PRO A 39 8.43 9.86 34.94
C PRO A 39 7.58 11.14 34.82
N ASP A 40 7.63 11.81 33.67
CA ASP A 40 6.79 12.96 33.32
C ASP A 40 5.40 12.56 32.78
N GLY A 41 5.04 11.28 32.82
CA GLY A 41 3.75 10.74 32.40
C GLY A 41 3.59 10.54 30.89
N LYS A 42 4.65 10.73 30.09
CA LYS A 42 4.57 10.62 28.62
C LYS A 42 4.90 9.21 28.13
N ALA A 43 4.18 8.75 27.11
CA ALA A 43 4.52 7.51 26.42
C ALA A 43 5.74 7.70 25.51
N ARG A 44 6.70 6.77 25.57
CA ARG A 44 7.91 6.69 24.75
C ARG A 44 8.08 5.28 24.19
N GLY A 45 8.84 5.15 23.11
CA GLY A 45 9.10 3.88 22.43
C GLY A 45 8.47 3.80 21.04
N THR A 46 8.72 2.69 20.36
CA THR A 46 8.39 2.46 18.94
C THR A 46 6.91 2.60 18.62
N HIS A 47 6.03 2.23 19.56
CA HIS A 47 4.57 2.22 19.36
C HIS A 47 3.83 3.27 20.19
N ALA A 48 4.55 4.19 20.87
CA ALA A 48 3.94 5.20 21.73
C ALA A 48 2.93 6.09 20.99
N LYS A 49 3.16 6.35 19.70
CA LYS A 49 2.24 7.13 18.85
C LYS A 49 0.88 6.43 18.67
N PHE A 50 0.89 5.11 18.50
CA PHE A 50 -0.34 4.32 18.37
C PHE A 50 -1.07 4.20 19.71
N ALA A 51 -0.35 4.04 20.82
CA ALA A 51 -0.95 4.08 22.15
C ALA A 51 -1.62 5.43 22.46
N ASN A 52 -0.99 6.53 22.05
CA ASN A 52 -1.56 7.87 22.17
C ASN A 52 -2.80 8.05 21.27
N LEU A 53 -2.76 7.55 20.03
CA LEU A 53 -3.92 7.54 19.13
C LEU A 53 -5.08 6.77 19.76
N ALA A 54 -4.83 5.57 20.27
CA ALA A 54 -5.85 4.76 20.91
C ALA A 54 -6.47 5.48 22.12
N SER A 55 -5.64 6.09 22.97
CA SER A 55 -6.10 6.88 24.12
C SER A 55 -6.94 8.07 23.70
N TYR A 56 -6.54 8.77 22.63
CA TYR A 56 -7.29 9.90 22.07
C TYR A 56 -8.66 9.47 21.54
N VAL A 57 -8.70 8.39 20.75
CA VAL A 57 -9.95 7.87 20.16
C VAL A 57 -10.92 7.38 21.24
N VAL A 58 -10.44 6.73 22.31
CA VAL A 58 -11.29 6.32 23.44
C VAL A 58 -11.86 7.51 24.20
N ALA A 59 -11.11 8.61 24.29
CA ALA A 59 -11.57 9.83 24.94
C ALA A 59 -12.47 10.69 24.04
N ALA A 60 -12.34 10.55 22.72
CA ALA A 60 -13.23 11.19 21.76
C ALA A 60 -14.56 10.43 21.75
N GLU A 61 -15.66 11.10 22.09
CA GLU A 61 -16.99 10.57 21.83
C GLU A 61 -17.18 10.50 20.30
N VAL A 62 -16.93 9.33 19.71
CA VAL A 62 -17.05 9.10 18.27
C VAL A 62 -18.41 8.51 17.94
N ASP A 63 -19.08 9.07 16.93
CA ASP A 63 -20.36 8.57 16.41
C ASP A 63 -20.18 8.05 14.98
N GLY A 64 -20.34 6.73 14.83
CA GLY A 64 -20.21 6.03 13.56
C GLY A 64 -18.82 6.09 12.90
N ALA A 65 -18.76 5.61 11.65
CA ALA A 65 -17.52 5.56 10.87
C ALA A 65 -16.96 6.96 10.57
N GLU A 66 -17.83 7.91 10.19
CA GLU A 66 -17.42 9.28 9.84
C GLU A 66 -16.82 10.03 11.04
N GLY A 67 -17.47 9.98 12.20
CA GLY A 67 -16.98 10.60 13.42
C GLY A 67 -15.63 10.01 13.88
N LEU A 68 -15.47 8.69 13.77
CA LEU A 68 -14.21 8.02 14.07
C LEU A 68 -13.08 8.46 13.11
N LEU A 69 -13.33 8.49 11.80
CA LEU A 69 -12.35 8.94 10.81
C LEU A 69 -11.97 10.41 11.01
N ALA A 70 -12.93 11.26 11.37
CA ALA A 70 -12.69 12.66 11.69
C ALA A 70 -11.83 12.83 12.95
N ALA A 71 -12.08 12.03 14.00
CA ALA A 71 -11.27 12.04 15.21
C ALA A 71 -9.82 11.60 14.94
N ILE A 72 -9.64 10.53 14.15
CA ILE A 72 -8.31 10.06 13.73
C ILE A 72 -7.58 11.13 12.91
N ALA A 73 -8.27 11.78 11.97
CA ALA A 73 -7.71 12.87 11.18
C ALA A 73 -7.29 14.06 12.06
N ALA A 74 -8.14 14.49 12.99
CA ALA A 74 -7.83 15.56 13.94
C ALA A 74 -6.61 15.24 14.81
N PHE A 75 -6.48 13.99 15.28
CA PHE A 75 -5.30 13.54 16.00
C PHE A 75 -4.04 13.61 15.14
N ALA A 76 -4.12 13.18 13.88
CA ALA A 76 -3.01 13.27 12.94
C ALA A 76 -2.61 14.72 12.65
N ASP A 77 -3.59 15.61 12.47
CA ASP A 77 -3.40 17.04 12.19
C ASP A 77 -2.80 17.81 13.37
N SER A 78 -3.04 17.36 14.60
CA SER A 78 -2.37 17.89 15.80
C SER A 78 -0.85 17.67 15.83
N GLY A 79 -0.32 16.85 14.90
CA GLY A 79 1.09 16.48 14.83
C GLY A 79 1.46 15.31 15.75
N ALA A 80 0.52 14.73 16.50
CA ALA A 80 0.78 13.67 17.46
C ALA A 80 1.32 12.37 16.83
N LEU A 81 1.03 12.12 15.54
CA LEU A 81 1.61 11.01 14.76
C LEU A 81 2.98 11.35 14.15
N GLY A 82 3.38 12.63 14.13
CA GLY A 82 4.59 13.12 13.47
C GLY A 82 4.67 12.63 12.02
N GLY A 83 5.82 12.09 11.61
CA GLY A 83 6.01 11.51 10.26
C GLY A 83 5.12 10.30 9.92
N LEU A 84 4.37 9.73 10.87
CA LEU A 84 3.38 8.69 10.55
C LEU A 84 2.09 9.28 9.96
N LYS A 85 1.88 10.61 10.04
CA LYS A 85 0.75 11.29 9.40
C LYS A 85 0.68 10.99 7.91
N SER A 86 1.83 10.93 7.22
CA SER A 86 1.89 10.60 5.79
C SER A 86 1.46 9.16 5.47
N TYR A 87 1.28 8.31 6.49
CA TYR A 87 0.79 6.95 6.34
C TYR A 87 -0.73 6.82 6.61
N LEU A 88 -1.42 7.89 6.98
CA LEU A 88 -2.89 7.98 6.81
C LEU A 88 -3.18 8.34 5.35
N LYS A 89 -2.87 7.41 4.45
CA LYS A 89 -2.51 7.70 3.06
C LYS A 89 -3.66 8.23 2.21
N ILE A 90 -4.91 7.90 2.54
CA ILE A 90 -6.07 8.40 1.81
C ILE A 90 -6.99 9.27 2.67
N ALA A 91 -6.90 10.59 2.43
CA ALA A 91 -7.73 11.63 3.00
C ALA A 91 -8.07 12.70 1.95
N GLY A 92 -9.06 13.56 2.25
CA GLY A 92 -9.46 14.66 1.37
C GLY A 92 -9.82 14.20 -0.05
N SER A 93 -9.38 14.96 -1.05
CA SER A 93 -9.74 14.74 -2.45
C SER A 93 -9.30 13.37 -3.01
N ARG A 94 -8.22 12.77 -2.47
CA ARG A 94 -7.84 11.39 -2.83
C ARG A 94 -8.84 10.37 -2.34
N ALA A 95 -9.33 10.54 -1.10
CA ALA A 95 -10.39 9.70 -0.57
C ALA A 95 -11.65 9.84 -1.41
N ASP A 96 -12.00 11.07 -1.80
CA ASP A 96 -13.17 11.31 -2.65
C ASP A 96 -13.03 10.59 -4.00
N LYS A 97 -11.84 10.66 -4.63
CA LYS A 97 -11.58 9.94 -5.89
C LYS A 97 -11.61 8.43 -5.74
N LEU A 98 -11.02 7.88 -4.67
CA LEU A 98 -11.11 6.45 -4.36
C LEU A 98 -12.57 6.04 -4.23
N MET A 99 -13.35 6.79 -3.44
CA MET A 99 -14.75 6.46 -3.19
C MET A 99 -15.63 6.62 -4.44
N GLU A 100 -15.33 7.60 -5.30
CA GLU A 100 -15.97 7.71 -6.62
C GLU A 100 -15.71 6.46 -7.47
N ALA A 101 -14.46 6.00 -7.56
CA ALA A 101 -14.12 4.79 -8.30
C ALA A 101 -14.83 3.55 -7.72
N VAL A 102 -14.86 3.40 -6.39
CA VAL A 102 -15.57 2.31 -5.71
C VAL A 102 -17.07 2.34 -5.99
N ARG A 103 -17.70 3.52 -5.99
CA ARG A 103 -19.13 3.69 -6.26
C ARG A 103 -19.49 3.48 -7.74
N SER A 104 -18.57 3.77 -8.66
CA SER A 104 -18.77 3.54 -10.10
C SER A 104 -18.94 2.05 -10.44
N ARG A 105 -18.42 1.16 -9.59
CA ARG A 105 -18.51 -0.29 -9.73
C ARG A 105 -19.11 -0.95 -8.46
N PRO A 106 -20.44 -0.89 -8.28
CA PRO A 106 -21.10 -1.51 -7.15
C PRO A 106 -20.83 -3.01 -7.08
N ALA A 107 -20.87 -3.58 -5.88
CA ALA A 107 -20.62 -5.00 -5.67
C ALA A 107 -21.70 -5.86 -6.33
N ARG A 108 -21.27 -6.91 -7.03
CA ARG A 108 -22.12 -7.99 -7.52
C ARG A 108 -21.91 -9.24 -6.66
N GLY A 109 -22.76 -10.24 -6.83
CA GLY A 109 -22.81 -11.41 -5.94
C GLY A 109 -21.44 -12.02 -5.62
N ALA A 110 -21.16 -12.19 -4.32
CA ALA A 110 -19.92 -12.73 -3.75
C ALA A 110 -18.60 -12.00 -4.14
N GLU A 111 -18.68 -10.78 -4.68
CA GLU A 111 -17.47 -9.99 -4.99
C GLU A 111 -16.89 -9.31 -3.74
N VAL A 112 -15.57 -9.16 -3.72
CA VAL A 112 -14.80 -8.59 -2.61
C VAL A 112 -13.94 -7.41 -3.07
N ALA A 113 -13.79 -6.41 -2.21
CA ALA A 113 -12.79 -5.37 -2.33
C ALA A 113 -11.54 -5.76 -1.54
N VAL A 114 -10.36 -5.69 -2.15
CA VAL A 114 -9.10 -6.07 -1.51
C VAL A 114 -8.17 -4.87 -1.43
N GLU A 115 -7.60 -4.65 -0.25
CA GLU A 115 -6.62 -3.59 -0.01
C GLU A 115 -5.26 -4.21 0.34
N TYR A 116 -4.19 -3.68 -0.24
CA TYR A 116 -2.81 -4.01 0.10
C TYR A 116 -2.19 -2.88 0.92
N GLY A 117 -2.11 -3.07 2.24
CA GLY A 117 -1.53 -2.12 3.19
C GLY A 117 -2.58 -1.45 4.07
N ALA A 118 -3.15 -2.19 5.05
CA ALA A 118 -4.20 -1.67 5.92
C ALA A 118 -3.74 -0.54 6.85
N PHE A 119 -2.46 -0.56 7.28
CA PHE A 119 -1.93 0.32 8.31
C PHE A 119 -2.82 0.35 9.56
N ILE A 120 -3.48 1.47 9.85
CA ILE A 120 -4.39 1.60 11.01
C ILE A 120 -5.88 1.40 10.65
N GLY A 121 -6.19 0.97 9.42
CA GLY A 121 -7.54 0.55 9.01
C GLY A 121 -8.48 1.67 8.55
N THR A 122 -8.02 2.91 8.36
CA THR A 122 -8.89 4.02 7.94
C THR A 122 -9.52 3.82 6.57
N THR A 123 -8.75 3.31 5.61
CA THR A 123 -9.26 3.03 4.26
C THR A 123 -10.20 1.83 4.26
N ALA A 124 -9.86 0.76 4.99
CA ALA A 124 -10.74 -0.39 5.21
C ALA A 124 -12.13 0.04 5.75
N VAL A 125 -12.15 0.97 6.73
CA VAL A 125 -13.40 1.57 7.24
C VAL A 125 -14.16 2.29 6.13
N ARG A 126 -13.51 3.15 5.32
CA ARG A 126 -14.17 3.86 4.21
C ARG A 126 -14.77 2.90 3.17
N LEU A 127 -14.03 1.86 2.81
CA LEU A 127 -14.47 0.84 1.85
C LEU A 127 -15.69 0.06 2.38
N ALA A 128 -15.64 -0.34 3.66
CA ALA A 128 -16.73 -1.08 4.29
C ALA A 128 -17.97 -0.22 4.51
N ASP A 129 -17.80 1.03 4.92
CA ASP A 129 -18.90 1.98 5.10
C ASP A 129 -19.65 2.20 3.78
N CYS A 130 -18.92 2.46 2.69
CA CYS A 130 -19.52 2.59 1.36
C CYS A 130 -20.22 1.32 0.87
N ALA A 131 -19.66 0.14 1.17
CA ALA A 131 -20.29 -1.12 0.82
C ALA A 131 -21.59 -1.34 1.63
N SER A 132 -21.61 -0.93 2.90
CA SER A 132 -22.77 -1.01 3.78
C SER A 132 -23.92 -0.10 3.33
N GLU A 133 -23.61 1.13 2.88
CA GLU A 133 -24.61 2.04 2.34
C GLU A 133 -25.24 1.51 1.03
N GLY A 134 -24.41 0.88 0.18
CA GLY A 134 -24.88 0.23 -1.05
C GLY A 134 -25.93 -0.84 -0.76
N ALA A 135 -25.63 -1.74 0.20
CA ALA A 135 -26.55 -2.78 0.63
C ALA A 135 -27.87 -2.22 1.19
N ALA A 136 -27.81 -1.13 1.97
CA ALA A 136 -28.99 -0.48 2.51
C ALA A 136 -29.89 0.14 1.42
N ARG A 137 -29.31 0.75 0.38
CA ARG A 137 -30.05 1.35 -0.75
C ARG A 137 -30.78 0.31 -1.59
N GLU A 138 -30.23 -0.89 -1.72
CA GLU A 138 -30.82 -1.96 -2.52
C GLU A 138 -31.93 -2.73 -1.78
N GLY A 139 -32.27 -2.34 -0.53
CA GLY A 139 -33.28 -3.01 0.28
C GLY A 139 -32.93 -4.46 0.61
N ALA A 140 -31.67 -4.86 0.39
CA ALA A 140 -31.17 -6.16 0.73
C ALA A 140 -31.15 -6.27 2.27
N PRO A 141 -31.57 -7.40 2.87
CA PRO A 141 -31.26 -7.65 4.26
C PRO A 141 -29.75 -7.49 4.42
N GLN A 142 -29.29 -6.79 5.46
CA GLN A 142 -27.86 -6.65 5.77
C GLN A 142 -27.24 -8.04 5.85
N GLN A 143 -26.72 -8.52 4.72
CA GLN A 143 -25.98 -9.75 4.65
C GLN A 143 -24.68 -9.44 5.36
N ARG A 144 -24.55 -9.98 6.57
CA ARG A 144 -23.33 -9.87 7.38
C ARG A 144 -22.26 -10.75 6.77
N THR A 145 -21.72 -10.32 5.65
CA THR A 145 -20.66 -10.99 4.90
C THR A 145 -19.51 -10.02 4.72
N VAL A 146 -18.29 -10.53 4.84
CA VAL A 146 -17.09 -9.75 4.57
C VAL A 146 -17.09 -9.32 3.10
N GLN A 147 -17.05 -8.01 2.88
CA GLN A 147 -17.01 -7.38 1.56
C GLN A 147 -15.67 -6.69 1.30
N VAL A 148 -14.86 -6.50 2.35
CA VAL A 148 -13.54 -5.87 2.29
C VAL A 148 -12.53 -6.74 3.02
N VAL A 149 -11.41 -7.05 2.38
CA VAL A 149 -10.27 -7.71 3.01
C VAL A 149 -9.03 -6.84 2.82
N SER A 150 -8.43 -6.40 3.92
CA SER A 150 -7.19 -5.61 3.90
C SER A 150 -6.00 -6.44 4.34
N PHE A 151 -4.87 -6.32 3.65
CA PHE A 151 -3.63 -7.03 3.98
C PHE A 151 -2.70 -6.13 4.78
N GLU A 152 -2.08 -6.67 5.82
CA GLU A 152 -1.07 -5.95 6.61
C GLU A 152 0.01 -6.90 7.13
N VAL A 153 1.26 -6.46 7.08
CA VAL A 153 2.42 -7.28 7.46
C VAL A 153 2.78 -7.05 8.93
N GLU A 154 2.62 -5.82 9.43
CA GLU A 154 3.02 -5.45 10.77
C GLU A 154 1.92 -5.84 11.80
N PRO A 155 2.21 -6.68 12.80
CA PRO A 155 1.18 -7.19 13.71
C PRO A 155 0.46 -6.15 14.57
N VAL A 156 1.14 -5.08 15.01
CA VAL A 156 0.53 -3.98 15.77
C VAL A 156 -0.47 -3.20 14.92
N HIS A 157 -0.14 -2.94 13.64
CA HIS A 157 -1.02 -2.34 12.64
C HIS A 157 -2.25 -3.23 12.42
N VAL A 158 -2.09 -4.56 12.28
CA VAL A 158 -3.22 -5.50 12.18
C VAL A 158 -4.17 -5.37 13.37
N ILE A 159 -3.64 -5.37 14.59
CA ILE A 159 -4.44 -5.25 15.82
C ILE A 159 -5.17 -3.90 15.85
N LEU A 160 -4.45 -2.82 15.54
CA LEU A 160 -5.00 -1.47 15.57
C LEU A 160 -6.07 -1.26 14.50
N ALA A 161 -5.84 -1.76 13.27
CA ALA A 161 -6.80 -1.68 12.17
C ALA A 161 -8.09 -2.45 12.48
N ARG A 162 -7.98 -3.67 13.02
CA ARG A 162 -9.16 -4.44 13.47
C ARG A 162 -9.94 -3.70 14.56
N TRP A 163 -9.23 -3.11 15.52
CA TRP A 163 -9.87 -2.31 16.58
C TRP A 163 -10.58 -1.07 16.03
N VAL A 164 -9.97 -0.36 15.08
CA VAL A 164 -10.59 0.79 14.40
C VAL A 164 -11.84 0.36 13.61
N ILE A 165 -11.80 -0.77 12.91
CA ILE A 165 -12.97 -1.34 12.21
C ILE A 165 -14.09 -1.70 13.19
N ASP A 166 -13.75 -2.25 14.35
CA ASP A 166 -14.72 -2.63 15.39
C ASP A 166 -15.38 -1.41 16.03
N LEU A 167 -14.61 -0.36 16.32
CA LEU A 167 -15.15 0.93 16.79
C LEU A 167 -16.09 1.57 15.76
N ALA A 168 -15.84 1.38 14.46
CA ALA A 168 -16.75 1.85 13.41
C ALA A 168 -18.03 1.01 13.30
N GLY A 169 -18.14 -0.13 14.00
CA GLY A 169 -19.27 -1.06 13.88
C GLY A 169 -19.29 -1.84 12.56
N LEU A 170 -18.13 -1.98 11.90
CA LEU A 170 -17.99 -2.54 10.56
C LEU A 170 -17.26 -3.90 10.52
N SER A 171 -17.04 -4.55 11.67
CA SER A 171 -16.41 -5.89 11.78
C SER A 171 -17.15 -7.00 11.03
N TRP A 172 -18.40 -6.77 10.62
CA TRP A 172 -19.16 -7.70 9.79
C TRP A 172 -18.89 -7.54 8.28
N ALA A 173 -18.34 -6.39 7.87
CA ALA A 173 -18.14 -5.99 6.47
C ALA A 173 -16.65 -5.95 6.07
N ALA A 174 -15.75 -5.65 7.02
CA ALA A 174 -14.30 -5.60 6.79
C ALA A 174 -13.53 -6.51 7.74
N GLU A 175 -12.44 -7.10 7.24
CA GLU A 175 -11.50 -7.88 8.02
C GLU A 175 -10.05 -7.59 7.56
N VAL A 176 -9.08 -7.69 8.48
CA VAL A 176 -7.66 -7.45 8.20
C VAL A 176 -6.88 -8.75 8.29
N TRP A 177 -6.26 -9.20 7.21
CA TRP A 177 -5.51 -10.45 7.16
C TRP A 177 -4.00 -10.18 7.31
N PRO A 178 -3.35 -10.77 8.33
CA PRO A 178 -1.92 -10.63 8.48
C PRO A 178 -1.19 -11.42 7.38
N GLY A 179 -0.21 -10.81 6.72
CA GLY A 179 0.68 -11.50 5.79
C GLY A 179 1.15 -10.64 4.62
N ILE A 180 1.99 -11.24 3.78
CA ILE A 180 2.52 -10.61 2.56
C ILE A 180 1.52 -10.81 1.43
N GLY A 181 1.32 -9.77 0.61
CA GLY A 181 0.27 -9.72 -0.41
C GLY A 181 0.14 -10.98 -1.27
N ASN A 182 1.25 -11.53 -1.76
CA ASN A 182 1.27 -12.73 -2.61
C ASN A 182 0.71 -14.01 -1.95
N ASP A 183 0.91 -14.17 -0.64
CA ASP A 183 0.43 -15.37 0.07
C ASP A 183 -1.04 -15.20 0.45
N VAL A 184 -1.40 -13.99 0.89
CA VAL A 184 -2.75 -13.67 1.35
C VAL A 184 -3.73 -13.60 0.16
N ALA A 185 -3.27 -13.13 -1.01
CA ALA A 185 -4.07 -13.10 -2.24
C ALA A 185 -4.57 -14.50 -2.66
N ARG A 186 -3.73 -15.52 -2.54
CA ARG A 186 -4.12 -16.92 -2.82
C ARG A 186 -5.23 -17.37 -1.89
N ARG A 187 -5.11 -17.09 -0.60
CA ARG A 187 -6.13 -17.41 0.40
C ARG A 187 -7.46 -16.71 0.10
N VAL A 188 -7.44 -15.43 -0.30
CA VAL A 188 -8.68 -14.74 -0.70
C VAL A 188 -9.26 -15.38 -1.95
N GLY A 189 -8.43 -15.80 -2.91
CA GLY A 189 -8.87 -16.59 -4.06
C GLY A 189 -9.55 -17.91 -3.67
N ASP A 190 -9.02 -18.62 -2.68
CA ASP A 190 -9.62 -19.86 -2.16
C ASP A 190 -10.96 -19.61 -1.45
N GLU A 191 -11.10 -18.48 -0.74
CA GLU A 191 -12.29 -18.14 0.05
C GLU A 191 -13.44 -17.58 -0.80
N PHE A 192 -13.13 -16.67 -1.74
CA PHE A 192 -14.13 -15.95 -2.54
C PHE A 192 -14.26 -16.49 -3.97
N GLY A 193 -13.33 -17.35 -4.40
CA GLY A 193 -13.28 -17.89 -5.75
C GLY A 193 -12.58 -16.98 -6.76
N GLN A 194 -12.39 -17.50 -7.97
CA GLN A 194 -11.85 -16.74 -9.09
C GLN A 194 -12.84 -15.66 -9.57
N LEU A 195 -12.31 -14.60 -10.19
CA LEU A 195 -13.07 -13.49 -10.75
C LEU A 195 -13.98 -12.78 -9.72
N SER A 196 -13.63 -12.84 -8.43
CA SER A 196 -14.41 -12.25 -7.34
C SER A 196 -13.90 -10.88 -6.91
N TRP A 197 -12.70 -10.45 -7.31
CA TRP A 197 -12.11 -9.21 -6.83
C TRP A 197 -12.63 -8.05 -7.67
N ARG A 198 -13.52 -7.25 -7.10
CA ARG A 198 -14.13 -6.11 -7.79
C ARG A 198 -13.30 -4.84 -7.70
N ILE A 199 -12.62 -4.66 -6.58
CA ILE A 199 -11.80 -3.50 -6.28
C ILE A 199 -10.48 -4.05 -5.74
N VAL A 200 -9.38 -3.54 -6.26
CA VAL A 200 -8.04 -3.78 -5.71
C VAL A 200 -7.44 -2.42 -5.43
N PHE A 201 -7.10 -2.16 -4.17
CA PHE A 201 -6.47 -0.92 -3.76
C PHE A 201 -5.03 -1.18 -3.30
N PHE A 202 -4.06 -0.64 -4.04
CA PHE A 202 -2.65 -0.74 -3.75
C PHE A 202 -2.16 0.50 -3.00
N ASP A 203 -1.74 0.32 -1.76
CA ASP A 203 -1.30 1.41 -0.87
C ASP A 203 -0.07 1.03 -0.03
N HIS A 204 0.65 0.00 -0.45
CA HIS A 204 1.84 -0.49 0.25
C HIS A 204 3.13 0.02 -0.42
N ARG A 205 3.95 -0.86 -1.00
CA ARG A 205 5.22 -0.54 -1.64
C ARG A 205 5.00 -0.47 -3.15
N GLY A 206 5.04 0.74 -3.73
CA GLY A 206 4.82 0.96 -5.17
C GLY A 206 5.62 0.07 -6.12
N THR A 207 6.87 -0.26 -5.75
CA THR A 207 7.72 -1.18 -6.54
C THR A 207 7.27 -2.64 -6.53
N LYS A 208 6.16 -2.98 -5.85
CA LYS A 208 5.57 -4.32 -5.82
C LYS A 208 4.22 -4.40 -6.54
N TYR A 209 3.59 -3.27 -6.85
CA TYR A 209 2.25 -3.22 -7.44
C TYR A 209 2.15 -4.02 -8.75
N HIS A 210 3.19 -3.98 -9.60
CA HIS A 210 3.21 -4.74 -10.85
C HIS A 210 3.38 -6.25 -10.64
N GLU A 211 4.13 -6.68 -9.61
CA GLU A 211 4.29 -8.10 -9.24
C GLU A 211 2.98 -8.65 -8.66
N ASP A 212 2.34 -7.87 -7.78
CA ASP A 212 1.06 -8.23 -7.18
C ASP A 212 -0.02 -8.30 -8.26
N LEU A 213 -0.17 -7.25 -9.09
CA LEU A 213 -1.13 -7.24 -10.19
C LEU A 213 -0.90 -8.41 -11.15
N ALA A 214 0.36 -8.68 -11.48
CA ALA A 214 0.73 -9.81 -12.33
C ALA A 214 0.28 -11.16 -11.76
N GLN A 215 0.33 -11.31 -10.43
CA GLN A 215 -0.16 -12.52 -9.76
C GLN A 215 -1.69 -12.59 -9.78
N LEU A 216 -2.39 -11.47 -9.56
CA LEU A 216 -3.86 -11.43 -9.61
C LEU A 216 -4.39 -11.83 -10.99
N GLU A 217 -3.72 -11.38 -12.06
CA GLU A 217 -4.00 -11.80 -13.44
C GLU A 217 -3.78 -13.29 -13.64
N TRP A 218 -2.62 -13.81 -13.19
CA TRP A 218 -2.26 -15.22 -13.33
C TRP A 218 -3.24 -16.15 -12.59
N LEU A 219 -3.68 -15.76 -11.41
CA LEU A 219 -4.65 -16.50 -10.59
C LEU A 219 -6.11 -16.27 -11.03
N GLN A 220 -6.34 -15.37 -12.00
CA GLN A 220 -7.66 -14.96 -12.48
C GLN A 220 -8.57 -14.46 -11.34
N LEU A 221 -8.03 -13.61 -10.46
CA LEU A 221 -8.78 -13.10 -9.31
C LEU A 221 -9.62 -11.87 -9.63
N LEU A 222 -9.20 -11.07 -10.61
CA LEU A 222 -9.90 -9.84 -11.02
C LEU A 222 -11.22 -10.16 -11.71
N ALA A 223 -12.31 -9.62 -11.17
CA ALA A 223 -13.61 -9.67 -11.82
C ALA A 223 -13.60 -8.87 -13.15
N PRO A 224 -14.50 -9.15 -14.10
CA PRO A 224 -14.73 -8.27 -15.23
C PRO A 224 -15.07 -6.85 -14.75
N GLN A 225 -14.50 -5.83 -15.41
CA GLN A 225 -14.63 -4.42 -15.03
C GLN A 225 -14.07 -4.09 -13.65
N ALA A 226 -13.24 -4.95 -13.03
CA ALA A 226 -12.63 -4.65 -11.73
C ALA A 226 -11.82 -3.36 -11.78
N ALA A 227 -11.91 -2.54 -10.73
CA ALA A 227 -11.11 -1.34 -10.60
C ALA A 227 -9.83 -1.67 -9.82
N VAL A 228 -8.68 -1.50 -10.46
CA VAL A 228 -7.36 -1.54 -9.84
C VAL A 228 -6.93 -0.10 -9.58
N ILE A 229 -6.82 0.26 -8.31
CA ILE A 229 -6.58 1.62 -7.85
C ILE A 229 -5.24 1.61 -7.10
N ALA A 230 -4.36 2.55 -7.39
CA ALA A 230 -3.05 2.63 -6.76
C ALA A 230 -2.73 4.07 -6.35
N ASP A 231 -2.35 4.26 -5.09
CA ASP A 231 -1.89 5.56 -4.58
C ASP A 231 -0.36 5.66 -4.67
N ASN A 232 0.17 6.88 -4.54
CA ASN A 232 1.60 7.15 -4.47
C ASN A 232 2.42 6.64 -5.69
N VAL A 233 1.79 6.62 -6.87
CA VAL A 233 2.40 6.05 -8.08
C VAL A 233 3.44 6.95 -8.72
N LEU A 234 3.51 8.23 -8.31
CA LEU A 234 4.60 9.15 -8.67
C LEU A 234 5.63 9.27 -7.53
N ARG A 235 5.18 9.34 -6.27
CA ARG A 235 6.05 9.50 -5.09
C ARG A 235 5.65 8.55 -3.95
N PRO A 236 6.47 7.54 -3.59
CA PRO A 236 7.83 7.30 -4.05
C PRO A 236 7.94 6.74 -5.48
N GLY A 237 6.83 6.33 -6.10
CA GLY A 237 6.80 5.88 -7.49
C GLY A 237 6.44 4.41 -7.67
N ALA A 238 5.65 4.13 -8.71
CA ALA A 238 5.30 2.79 -9.18
C ALA A 238 5.42 2.67 -10.72
N PRO A 239 6.58 3.00 -11.32
CA PRO A 239 6.70 3.17 -12.77
C PRO A 239 6.42 1.88 -13.57
N GLN A 240 6.79 0.71 -13.03
CA GLN A 240 6.49 -0.57 -13.68
C GLN A 240 5.00 -0.90 -13.65
N PHE A 241 4.28 -0.50 -12.60
CA PHE A 241 2.83 -0.65 -12.54
C PHE A 241 2.14 0.28 -13.52
N LEU A 242 2.56 1.55 -13.56
CA LEU A 242 2.05 2.54 -14.52
C LEU A 242 2.23 2.06 -15.97
N TRP A 243 3.42 1.55 -16.30
CA TRP A 243 3.66 0.94 -17.61
C TRP A 243 2.75 -0.26 -17.87
N HIS A 244 2.59 -1.14 -16.89
CA HIS A 244 1.77 -2.35 -17.03
C HIS A 244 0.32 -2.01 -17.39
N VAL A 245 -0.31 -1.08 -16.67
CA VAL A 245 -1.72 -0.69 -16.92
C VAL A 245 -1.89 0.28 -18.09
N HIS A 246 -0.82 0.93 -18.56
CA HIS A 246 -0.83 1.82 -19.71
C HIS A 246 -0.61 1.05 -21.03
N ALA A 247 0.35 0.14 -21.05
CA ALA A 247 0.76 -0.57 -22.26
C ALA A 247 -0.09 -1.82 -22.57
N SER A 248 -0.98 -2.22 -21.65
CA SER A 248 -1.87 -3.37 -21.78
C SER A 248 -3.25 -2.94 -22.29
N ALA A 249 -3.74 -3.63 -23.31
CA ALA A 249 -5.12 -3.49 -23.80
C ALA A 249 -6.16 -4.09 -22.83
N ALA A 250 -5.71 -4.84 -21.81
CA ALA A 250 -6.60 -5.34 -20.77
C ALA A 250 -7.09 -4.23 -19.82
N TYR A 251 -6.48 -3.04 -19.83
CA TYR A 251 -6.82 -1.95 -18.92
C TYR A 251 -7.15 -0.65 -19.65
N GLU A 252 -8.16 0.04 -19.14
CA GLU A 252 -8.37 1.46 -19.38
C GLU A 252 -7.94 2.21 -18.12
N SER A 253 -6.85 2.98 -18.20
CA SER A 253 -6.23 3.64 -17.04
C SER A 253 -6.23 5.16 -17.14
N VAL A 254 -6.46 5.82 -16.00
CA VAL A 254 -6.33 7.27 -15.83
C VAL A 254 -5.51 7.55 -14.59
N ASN A 255 -4.49 8.39 -14.72
CA ASN A 255 -3.72 8.90 -13.60
C ASN A 255 -4.27 10.28 -13.21
N TRP A 256 -4.52 10.49 -11.93
CA TRP A 256 -5.02 11.74 -11.39
C TRP A 256 -3.93 12.39 -10.55
N ALA A 257 -3.56 13.62 -10.89
CA ALA A 257 -2.60 14.42 -10.17
C ALA A 257 -3.27 15.15 -9.01
N PHE A 258 -2.72 14.98 -7.81
CA PHE A 258 -3.14 15.63 -6.58
C PHE A 258 -2.01 16.46 -6.01
N MET A 259 -2.34 17.65 -5.53
CA MET A 259 -1.45 18.45 -4.71
C MET A 259 -1.64 18.05 -3.25
N ASP A 260 -0.69 17.29 -2.73
CA ASP A 260 -0.77 16.79 -1.35
C ASP A 260 -0.64 17.94 -0.35
N ASN A 261 -1.63 18.09 0.55
CA ASN A 261 -1.52 18.94 1.74
C ASN A 261 -0.74 18.22 2.87
N THR A 262 0.33 17.52 2.51
CA THR A 262 1.27 16.91 3.48
C THR A 262 2.34 17.94 3.87
N PRO A 263 3.19 17.69 4.89
CA PRO A 263 4.30 18.58 5.25
C PRO A 263 5.30 18.85 4.10
N PHE A 264 5.16 18.13 2.98
CA PHE A 264 5.96 18.29 1.76
C PHE A 264 5.01 18.50 0.56
N PRO A 265 4.48 19.72 0.36
CA PRO A 265 3.58 20.00 -0.75
C PRO A 265 4.28 19.67 -2.06
N GLY A 266 3.68 18.78 -2.84
CA GLY A 266 4.21 18.33 -4.11
C GLY A 266 3.22 17.40 -4.77
N GLU A 267 3.19 17.47 -6.09
CA GLU A 267 2.35 16.62 -6.92
C GLU A 267 2.66 15.14 -6.66
N ASP A 268 1.60 14.35 -6.55
CA ASP A 268 1.66 12.90 -6.57
C ASP A 268 0.37 12.36 -7.18
N TRP A 269 0.41 11.12 -7.65
CA TRP A 269 -0.60 10.57 -8.51
C TRP A 269 -1.35 9.42 -7.83
N LEU A 270 -2.64 9.31 -8.16
CA LEU A 270 -3.44 8.12 -7.92
C LEU A 270 -3.96 7.61 -9.27
N THR A 271 -3.72 6.34 -9.56
CA THR A 271 -4.18 5.68 -10.79
C THR A 271 -5.48 4.95 -10.52
N VAL A 272 -6.42 5.05 -11.44
CA VAL A 272 -7.59 4.16 -11.55
C VAL A 272 -7.50 3.43 -12.89
N ALA A 273 -7.38 2.10 -12.85
CA ALA A 273 -7.33 1.24 -14.01
C ALA A 273 -8.50 0.26 -14.00
N THR A 274 -9.34 0.30 -15.03
CA THR A 274 -10.49 -0.59 -15.19
C THR A 274 -10.08 -1.81 -16.01
N HIS A 275 -10.17 -3.00 -15.43
CA HIS A 275 -9.85 -4.26 -16.08
C HIS A 275 -10.99 -4.68 -17.03
N SER A 276 -10.69 -4.86 -18.31
CA SER A 276 -11.64 -5.22 -19.36
C SER A 276 -12.34 -6.58 -19.16
N GLY A 277 -11.78 -7.46 -18.31
CA GLY A 277 -12.27 -8.84 -18.10
C GLY A 277 -11.72 -9.87 -19.08
N SER A 278 -10.92 -9.44 -20.07
CA SER A 278 -10.23 -10.35 -20.98
C SER A 278 -8.76 -10.50 -20.56
N PRO A 279 -8.27 -11.73 -20.38
CA PRO A 279 -6.86 -11.94 -20.06
C PRO A 279 -6.00 -11.54 -21.25
N GLU A 280 -5.06 -10.62 -21.04
CA GLU A 280 -4.00 -10.32 -22.00
C GLU A 280 -2.72 -11.05 -21.59
N TRP A 281 -2.38 -12.08 -22.36
CA TRP A 281 -1.21 -12.92 -22.07
C TRP A 281 0.11 -12.29 -22.56
N ARG A 282 0.04 -11.21 -23.35
CA ARG A 282 1.21 -10.51 -23.87
C ARG A 282 1.51 -9.29 -23.02
N ARG A 283 2.60 -9.36 -22.26
CA ARG A 283 3.12 -8.21 -21.53
C ARG A 283 4.22 -7.55 -22.32
N SER A 284 4.10 -6.24 -22.52
CA SER A 284 5.18 -5.41 -23.04
C SER A 284 6.20 -5.17 -21.94
N TRP A 285 7.47 -5.48 -22.18
CA TRP A 285 8.53 -5.20 -21.22
C TRP A 285 8.66 -3.68 -21.02
N PRO A 286 8.82 -3.18 -19.78
CA PRO A 286 9.04 -1.77 -19.54
C PRO A 286 10.33 -1.30 -20.24
N PRO A 287 10.37 -0.07 -20.80
CA PRO A 287 11.60 0.52 -21.26
C PRO A 287 12.67 0.53 -20.15
N PRO A 288 13.97 0.40 -20.49
CA PRO A 288 15.05 0.42 -19.49
C PRO A 288 15.06 1.66 -18.58
N SER A 289 14.55 2.80 -19.08
CA SER A 289 14.39 4.02 -18.27
C SER A 289 13.42 3.83 -17.11
N LEU A 290 12.28 3.16 -17.33
CA LEU A 290 11.29 2.89 -16.28
C LEU A 290 11.77 1.82 -15.29
N GLU A 291 12.60 0.87 -15.74
CA GLU A 291 13.25 -0.09 -14.84
C GLU A 291 14.23 0.64 -13.90
N ARG A 292 15.04 1.55 -14.44
CA ARG A 292 15.93 2.40 -13.65
C ARG A 292 15.14 3.31 -12.69
N LEU A 293 14.07 3.92 -13.15
CA LEU A 293 13.20 4.76 -12.33
C LEU A 293 12.57 3.96 -11.18
N SER A 294 12.23 2.68 -11.40
CA SER A 294 11.75 1.77 -10.34
C SER A 294 12.81 1.54 -9.25
N TRP A 295 14.06 1.32 -9.67
CA TRP A 295 15.18 1.18 -8.76
C TRP A 295 15.43 2.46 -7.94
N ASP A 296 15.39 3.62 -8.61
CA ASP A 296 15.51 4.91 -7.95
C ASP A 296 14.35 5.12 -6.96
N SER A 297 13.10 4.87 -7.35
CA SER A 297 11.91 4.94 -6.49
C SER A 297 12.08 4.15 -5.18
N ASP A 298 12.61 2.92 -5.26
CA ASP A 298 12.89 2.10 -4.07
C ASP A 298 13.97 2.72 -3.17
N ARG A 299 15.04 3.23 -3.78
CA ARG A 299 16.15 3.88 -3.07
C ARG A 299 15.68 5.14 -2.35
N TRP A 300 14.85 5.95 -3.01
CA TRP A 300 14.27 7.16 -2.44
C TRP A 300 13.33 6.85 -1.27
N ARG A 301 12.48 5.83 -1.39
CA ARG A 301 11.67 5.35 -0.25
C ARG A 301 12.53 4.93 0.95
N ARG A 302 13.61 4.18 0.73
CA ARG A 302 14.49 3.76 1.84
C ARG A 302 15.13 4.96 2.54
N LYS A 303 15.66 5.91 1.77
CA LYS A 303 16.23 7.15 2.32
C LYS A 303 15.20 7.98 3.10
N SER A 304 13.93 7.98 2.68
CA SER A 304 12.89 8.72 3.40
C SER A 304 12.56 8.10 4.75
N GLN A 305 12.58 6.76 4.83
CA GLN A 305 12.40 6.03 6.10
C GLN A 305 13.54 6.29 7.09
N GLU A 306 14.74 6.61 6.58
CA GLU A 306 15.92 6.97 7.36
C GLU A 306 15.97 8.48 7.73
N GLY A 307 14.99 9.27 7.28
CA GLY A 307 14.93 10.72 7.55
C GLY A 307 15.91 11.57 6.74
N GLY A 308 16.50 11.01 5.69
CA GLY A 308 17.60 11.63 4.94
C GLY A 308 17.19 12.52 3.75
N LEU A 309 15.91 12.82 3.56
CA LEU A 309 15.42 13.55 2.38
C LEU A 309 14.72 14.85 2.75
N ARG A 310 15.09 15.95 2.06
CA ARG A 310 14.42 17.25 2.17
C ARG A 310 13.20 17.30 1.24
N ALA A 311 12.30 18.24 1.51
CA ALA A 311 11.15 18.55 0.66
C ALA A 311 11.55 18.73 -0.82
N SER A 312 12.59 19.55 -1.05
CA SER A 312 13.10 19.87 -2.38
C SER A 312 13.62 18.63 -3.13
N ASP A 313 14.18 17.67 -2.40
CA ASP A 313 14.72 16.45 -3.00
C ASP A 313 13.55 15.60 -3.54
N TRP A 314 12.43 15.54 -2.80
CA TRP A 314 11.21 14.87 -3.26
C TRP A 314 10.58 15.53 -4.49
N SER A 315 10.47 16.86 -4.50
CA SER A 315 9.92 17.57 -5.66
C SER A 315 10.78 17.37 -6.91
N ALA A 316 12.11 17.42 -6.77
CA ALA A 316 13.02 17.16 -7.89
C ALA A 316 12.89 15.74 -8.42
N PHE A 317 12.77 14.74 -7.53
CA PHE A 317 12.53 13.37 -7.93
C PHE A 317 11.19 13.19 -8.64
N ALA A 318 10.11 13.76 -8.10
CA ALA A 318 8.77 13.66 -8.69
C ALA A 318 8.71 14.28 -10.10
N ASN A 319 9.34 15.46 -10.30
CA ASN A 319 9.43 16.09 -11.61
C ASN A 319 10.19 15.21 -12.61
N HIS A 320 11.35 14.67 -12.20
CA HIS A 320 12.12 13.75 -13.03
C HIS A 320 11.32 12.47 -13.37
N ALA A 321 10.62 11.89 -12.40
CA ALA A 321 9.78 10.72 -12.61
C ALA A 321 8.65 11.02 -13.60
N ALA A 322 7.98 12.16 -13.48
CA ALA A 322 6.93 12.59 -14.39
C ALA A 322 7.46 12.79 -15.82
N GLU A 323 8.64 13.40 -15.97
CA GLU A 323 9.30 13.58 -17.27
C GLU A 323 9.65 12.25 -17.96
N GLU A 324 10.16 11.27 -17.22
CA GLU A 324 10.48 9.93 -17.74
C GLU A 324 9.21 9.14 -18.11
N LEU A 325 8.14 9.28 -17.32
CA LEU A 325 6.84 8.67 -17.59
C LEU A 325 6.18 9.30 -18.83
N ALA A 326 6.26 10.63 -18.98
CA ALA A 326 5.71 11.34 -20.13
C ALA A 326 6.39 10.95 -21.45
N GLN A 327 7.71 10.67 -21.43
CA GLN A 327 8.42 10.12 -22.60
C GLN A 327 7.85 8.76 -23.05
N CYS A 328 7.16 8.04 -22.17
CA CYS A 328 6.49 6.78 -22.45
C CYS A 328 5.00 6.94 -22.75
N GLY A 329 4.48 8.18 -22.83
CA GLY A 329 3.05 8.47 -23.02
C GLY A 329 2.20 8.36 -21.75
N ILE A 330 2.83 8.25 -20.58
CA ILE A 330 2.16 8.15 -19.28
C ILE A 330 2.12 9.53 -18.65
N GLU A 331 0.93 10.12 -18.61
CA GLU A 331 0.68 11.46 -18.03
C GLU A 331 -0.44 11.38 -16.99
N ALA A 332 -0.62 12.45 -16.23
CA ALA A 332 -1.71 12.59 -15.27
C ALA A 332 -2.58 13.81 -15.56
N GLN A 333 -3.86 13.68 -15.20
CA GLN A 333 -4.85 14.74 -15.31
C GLN A 333 -5.01 15.45 -13.97
N PRO A 334 -5.15 16.79 -13.94
CA PRO A 334 -5.41 17.50 -12.70
C PRO A 334 -6.75 17.06 -12.11
N TRP A 335 -6.77 16.74 -10.82
CA TRP A 335 -8.01 16.52 -10.10
C TRP A 335 -8.48 17.83 -9.45
N PHE A 336 -9.67 18.29 -9.82
CA PHE A 336 -10.32 19.43 -9.17
C PHE A 336 -11.21 18.91 -8.05
N ASP A 337 -10.86 19.25 -6.82
CA ASP A 337 -11.70 18.93 -5.67
C ASP A 337 -13.00 19.76 -5.73
N PRO A 338 -14.18 19.13 -5.89
CA PRO A 338 -15.45 19.85 -5.92
C PRO A 338 -15.82 20.49 -4.58
N ASN A 339 -15.15 20.07 -3.48
CA ASN A 339 -15.37 20.53 -2.12
C ASN A 339 -14.26 21.50 -1.65
N ALA A 340 -13.27 21.81 -2.50
CA ALA A 340 -12.26 22.80 -2.14
C ALA A 340 -12.92 24.17 -1.88
N PRO A 341 -12.55 24.86 -0.79
CA PRO A 341 -12.92 26.26 -0.64
C PRO A 341 -12.42 27.04 -1.87
N PRO A 342 -13.14 28.07 -2.34
CA PRO A 342 -12.68 28.90 -3.44
C PRO A 342 -11.25 29.35 -3.17
N GLN A 343 -10.34 29.16 -4.13
CA GLN A 343 -9.01 29.74 -4.01
C GLN A 343 -9.19 31.24 -3.79
N GLU A 344 -8.68 31.78 -2.69
CA GLU A 344 -8.53 33.22 -2.56
C GLU A 344 -7.67 33.63 -3.75
N GLU A 345 -8.26 34.35 -4.71
CA GLU A 345 -7.52 34.93 -5.82
C GLU A 345 -6.36 35.70 -5.19
N ASP A 346 -5.12 35.27 -5.47
CA ASP A 346 -3.95 36.05 -5.14
C ASP A 346 -4.25 37.45 -5.65
N ALA A 347 -4.49 38.38 -4.73
CA ALA A 347 -4.62 39.77 -5.05
C ALA A 347 -3.28 40.16 -5.64
N ALA A 348 -3.19 40.09 -6.97
CA ALA A 348 -2.08 40.57 -7.76
C ALA A 348 -2.06 42.09 -7.53
N GLY A 349 -1.45 42.48 -6.42
CA GLY A 349 -0.98 43.84 -6.23
C GLY A 349 -0.07 44.15 -7.41
N PRO A 350 -0.22 45.33 -8.03
CA PRO A 350 0.61 45.67 -9.19
C PRO A 350 2.08 45.56 -8.80
N ALA A 351 2.87 44.90 -9.66
CA ALA A 351 4.31 44.77 -9.50
C ALA A 351 4.92 46.15 -9.22
N PRO A 352 5.83 46.28 -8.24
CA PRO A 352 6.44 47.58 -7.97
C PRO A 352 7.26 48.01 -9.19
N GLU A 353 6.92 49.19 -9.72
CA GLU A 353 7.70 49.88 -10.75
C GLU A 353 9.16 50.02 -10.29
N ALA A 354 10.08 49.71 -11.20
CA ALA A 354 11.51 49.88 -11.00
C ALA A 354 11.83 51.36 -10.75
N ALA A 355 12.05 51.73 -9.49
CA ALA A 355 12.65 53.00 -9.13
C ALA A 355 14.17 52.87 -9.32
N GLU A 356 14.67 53.50 -10.38
CA GLU A 356 16.08 53.85 -10.53
C GLU A 356 16.51 54.69 -9.32
N ALA A 357 17.40 54.15 -8.49
CA ALA A 357 18.11 54.90 -7.47
C ALA A 357 19.60 54.60 -7.60
N GLU A 358 20.30 55.53 -8.25
CA GLU A 358 21.75 55.70 -8.11
C GLU A 358 22.09 55.91 -6.62
N GLY A 359 22.99 55.10 -6.08
CA GLY A 359 23.44 55.24 -4.69
C GLY A 359 24.48 54.20 -4.32
N ALA A 360 25.71 54.65 -4.15
CA ALA A 360 26.92 53.87 -3.86
C ALA A 360 26.78 52.83 -2.75
N TRP A 361 27.30 51.62 -2.99
CA TRP A 361 27.60 50.62 -1.98
C TRP A 361 28.78 51.10 -1.11
N PRO A 362 28.67 51.15 0.23
CA PRO A 362 29.85 51.22 1.07
C PRO A 362 30.46 49.82 1.17
N GLU A 363 31.72 49.69 0.73
CA GLU A 363 32.57 48.54 1.06
C GLU A 363 32.86 48.55 2.57
N GLU A 364 32.38 47.53 3.29
CA GLU A 364 32.89 47.21 4.63
C GLU A 364 33.66 45.89 4.62
N PRO A 365 34.84 45.81 5.28
CA PRO A 365 35.73 44.68 5.18
C PRO A 365 35.27 43.50 6.04
N PHE A 366 35.44 42.30 5.47
CA PHE A 366 35.28 41.00 6.12
C PHE A 366 36.09 40.93 7.43
N GLN A 367 35.41 40.72 8.57
CA GLN A 367 36.03 40.43 9.86
C GLN A 367 35.85 38.95 10.21
N GLU A 368 36.97 38.26 10.47
CA GLU A 368 36.99 36.88 10.98
C GLU A 368 36.30 36.80 12.36
N PRO A 369 35.54 35.72 12.65
CA PRO A 369 34.89 35.56 13.95
C PRO A 369 35.93 35.21 15.02
N ARG A 370 35.99 36.04 16.07
CA ARG A 370 36.74 35.80 17.30
C ARG A 370 36.10 34.69 18.13
N GLU A 371 36.96 33.83 18.66
CA GLU A 371 36.63 32.85 19.71
C GLU A 371 36.03 33.54 20.94
N SER A 372 34.86 33.07 21.40
CA SER A 372 34.32 33.41 22.72
C SER A 372 34.07 32.14 23.52
N ALA A 373 34.67 32.11 24.70
CA ALA A 373 34.70 31.00 25.64
C ALA A 373 33.33 30.63 26.23
N VAL A 374 33.09 29.32 26.26
CA VAL A 374 32.52 28.46 27.32
C VAL A 374 31.66 29.13 28.41
N ALA A 375 30.39 28.72 28.48
CA ALA A 375 29.64 28.55 29.72
C ALA A 375 28.82 27.25 29.63
N ASP A 376 28.85 26.50 30.73
CA ASP A 376 28.51 25.09 30.89
C ASP A 376 27.06 24.67 30.54
N GLY A 377 26.95 23.45 29.99
CA GLY A 377 25.71 22.72 29.75
C GLY A 377 25.98 21.25 29.39
N ASP A 378 26.07 20.43 30.43
CA ASP A 378 26.20 18.97 30.53
C ASP A 378 25.86 18.10 29.27
N PRO A 379 26.81 17.27 28.75
CA PRO A 379 26.58 16.30 27.70
C PRO A 379 26.44 14.87 28.25
N GLY A 380 25.28 14.25 28.05
CA GLY A 380 25.12 12.80 28.21
C GLY A 380 25.57 12.04 26.97
N ALA A 381 26.82 11.58 26.95
CA ALA A 381 27.27 10.44 26.14
C ALA A 381 26.55 9.15 26.61
N GLY A 382 26.24 8.11 25.83
CA GLY A 382 26.89 7.58 24.64
C GLY A 382 27.64 6.29 25.01
N GLU A 383 27.30 5.15 24.42
CA GLU A 383 28.15 3.95 24.19
C GLU A 383 27.32 2.96 23.33
N LEU A 384 27.55 2.74 22.03
CA LEU A 384 28.66 2.10 21.29
C LEU A 384 28.90 0.61 21.62
N GLY A 385 28.74 -0.22 20.58
CA GLY A 385 29.35 -1.54 20.44
C GLY A 385 29.82 -1.73 18.99
N GLN A 386 31.12 -1.87 18.80
CA GLN A 386 31.85 -1.98 17.54
C GLN A 386 31.98 -3.42 17.04
N ALA A 387 32.10 -3.59 15.73
CA ALA A 387 33.10 -4.42 15.02
C ALA A 387 32.80 -4.30 13.51
N ALA A 388 33.70 -4.38 12.53
CA ALA A 388 35.15 -4.23 12.40
C ALA A 388 35.35 -4.42 10.87
N ALA A 389 35.95 -3.46 10.18
CA ALA A 389 36.29 -3.61 8.76
C ALA A 389 37.81 -3.60 8.64
N ASP A 390 38.38 -4.76 8.30
CA ASP A 390 39.77 -4.88 7.89
C ASP A 390 39.84 -4.83 6.37
N VAL A 391 40.70 -3.93 5.88
CA VAL A 391 41.13 -3.84 4.50
C VAL A 391 42.55 -4.40 4.47
N ASP A 392 42.79 -5.42 3.64
CA ASP A 392 44.15 -5.70 3.19
C ASP A 392 44.15 -5.95 1.67
N ALA A 393 45.15 -5.35 1.02
CA ALA A 393 45.37 -5.41 -0.42
C ALA A 393 46.61 -6.26 -0.68
N GLY A 394 46.46 -7.31 -1.49
CA GLY A 394 47.58 -8.15 -1.92
C GLY A 394 47.29 -8.84 -3.25
N ALA A 395 48.08 -8.48 -4.26
CA ALA A 395 48.03 -9.01 -5.62
C ALA A 395 48.36 -10.51 -5.71
N GLY A 396 47.85 -11.16 -6.76
CA GLY A 396 48.24 -12.50 -7.18
C GLY A 396 47.46 -12.96 -8.41
N GLU A 397 48.02 -12.73 -9.59
CA GLU A 397 47.66 -13.43 -10.82
C GLU A 397 47.83 -14.94 -10.63
N GLU A 398 46.86 -15.75 -11.08
CA GLU A 398 47.11 -17.01 -11.79
C GLU A 398 45.80 -17.50 -12.43
N GLY A 399 45.85 -17.74 -13.74
CA GLY A 399 44.68 -18.11 -14.54
C GLY A 399 44.34 -19.59 -14.46
N PHE A 400 43.10 -19.92 -14.79
CA PHE A 400 42.78 -21.19 -15.42
C PHE A 400 41.55 -21.09 -16.32
N ARG A 401 41.69 -21.64 -17.52
CA ARG A 401 40.68 -21.79 -18.58
C ARG A 401 39.85 -23.05 -18.37
N ASP A 402 38.69 -23.03 -19.02
CA ASP A 402 37.95 -24.15 -19.61
C ASP A 402 37.18 -25.13 -18.71
N GLY A 403 35.95 -25.43 -19.14
CA GLY A 403 35.18 -26.58 -18.66
C GLY A 403 33.68 -26.45 -18.82
N ALA A 404 33.19 -26.52 -20.07
CA ALA A 404 31.79 -26.72 -20.40
C ALA A 404 31.17 -27.95 -19.71
N ARG A 405 29.86 -27.90 -19.41
CA ARG A 405 28.92 -28.99 -19.70
C ARG A 405 27.47 -28.55 -19.55
N GLU A 406 26.79 -28.60 -20.69
CA GLU A 406 25.35 -28.74 -20.85
C GLU A 406 24.89 -30.08 -20.26
N GLU A 407 23.71 -30.11 -19.63
CA GLU A 407 22.89 -31.31 -19.55
C GLU A 407 21.49 -30.97 -20.06
N GLU A 408 21.25 -31.37 -21.31
CA GLU A 408 19.92 -31.61 -21.88
C GLU A 408 19.28 -32.82 -21.20
N ALA A 409 18.00 -32.69 -20.83
CA ALA A 409 17.16 -33.84 -20.48
C ALA A 409 16.07 -34.03 -21.55
N GLY A 410 16.40 -34.92 -22.49
CA GLY A 410 15.56 -35.83 -23.27
C GLY A 410 14.05 -35.61 -23.34
N PHE A 411 13.63 -35.11 -24.50
CA PHE A 411 12.34 -35.38 -25.13
C PHE A 411 12.25 -36.85 -25.55
N VAL A 412 11.20 -37.57 -25.14
CA VAL A 412 10.84 -38.88 -25.68
C VAL A 412 9.45 -38.78 -26.30
N ASP A 413 9.45 -38.87 -27.62
CA ASP A 413 8.32 -39.08 -28.51
C ASP A 413 7.95 -40.58 -28.52
N SER A 414 6.66 -40.87 -28.39
CA SER A 414 6.09 -42.12 -28.87
C SER A 414 4.68 -41.86 -29.37
N GLY A 415 4.56 -41.81 -30.69
CA GLY A 415 3.32 -41.61 -31.42
C GLY A 415 2.28 -42.72 -31.26
N ASP A 416 1.03 -42.26 -31.29
CA ASP A 416 -0.01 -42.59 -32.29
C ASP A 416 -0.26 -44.07 -32.65
N VAL A 417 -1.41 -44.57 -32.21
CA VAL A 417 -2.17 -45.63 -32.90
C VAL A 417 -3.68 -45.37 -32.75
N GLY A 418 -4.31 -45.01 -33.85
CA GLY A 418 -5.47 -45.76 -34.37
C GLY A 418 -6.88 -45.29 -33.99
N ALA A 419 -7.64 -44.96 -35.03
CA ALA A 419 -9.01 -44.49 -35.09
C ALA A 419 -10.11 -45.56 -34.89
N ASP A 420 -11.36 -45.07 -35.01
CA ASP A 420 -12.68 -45.74 -35.14
C ASP A 420 -13.35 -46.11 -33.79
N ALA A 421 -14.64 -45.81 -33.52
CA ALA A 421 -15.79 -45.62 -34.40
C ALA A 421 -16.88 -44.72 -33.76
N ALA A 422 -17.78 -44.27 -34.63
CA ALA A 422 -18.96 -43.46 -34.39
C ALA A 422 -20.20 -44.26 -33.90
N GLU A 423 -21.32 -43.53 -33.76
CA GLU A 423 -22.72 -43.91 -33.44
C GLU A 423 -23.07 -43.80 -31.94
N GLY A 424 -24.12 -43.13 -31.48
CA GLY A 424 -25.35 -42.62 -32.11
C GLY A 424 -26.54 -42.91 -31.17
N PHE A 425 -27.55 -42.03 -31.14
CA PHE A 425 -28.82 -42.08 -30.38
C PHE A 425 -28.75 -41.75 -28.88
N GLY A 426 -29.69 -41.00 -28.28
CA GLY A 426 -30.94 -40.42 -28.73
C GLY A 426 -31.66 -39.75 -27.55
N SER A 427 -32.43 -38.71 -27.86
CA SER A 427 -33.31 -37.95 -26.97
C SER A 427 -34.45 -38.81 -26.41
N ALA A 428 -34.91 -38.49 -25.19
CA ALA A 428 -36.30 -38.68 -24.77
C ALA A 428 -36.70 -37.62 -23.74
N ASP A 429 -37.67 -36.81 -24.14
CA ASP A 429 -38.50 -35.92 -23.33
C ASP A 429 -39.59 -36.71 -22.54
N GLU A 430 -40.32 -35.95 -21.72
CA GLU A 430 -41.63 -36.22 -21.06
C GLU A 430 -41.58 -36.95 -19.71
N ALA A 431 -42.45 -36.70 -18.73
CA ALA A 431 -43.37 -35.63 -18.33
C ALA A 431 -44.08 -36.15 -17.05
N GLY A 432 -44.46 -35.26 -16.12
CA GLY A 432 -45.72 -35.39 -15.37
C GLY A 432 -45.73 -36.01 -13.96
N GLY A 433 -46.49 -35.35 -13.07
CA GLY A 433 -47.16 -35.89 -11.87
C GLY A 433 -46.48 -35.56 -10.53
N GLU A 434 -46.90 -34.53 -9.77
CA GLU A 434 -48.05 -34.46 -8.84
C GLU A 434 -48.00 -35.39 -7.61
N GLY A 435 -48.30 -34.81 -6.43
CA GLY A 435 -48.78 -35.50 -5.21
C GLY A 435 -47.73 -35.64 -4.08
N GLU A 436 -47.70 -34.72 -3.10
CA GLU A 436 -48.46 -34.76 -1.82
C GLU A 436 -47.80 -35.59 -0.69
N TRP A 437 -47.49 -34.87 0.40
CA TRP A 437 -47.51 -35.19 1.83
C TRP A 437 -47.22 -36.61 2.34
N GLY A 438 -46.20 -36.67 3.21
CA GLY A 438 -45.96 -37.71 4.20
C GLY A 438 -44.86 -37.29 5.17
#